data_AF-A0AA88XUJ5-F1
#
_entry.id   AF-A0AA88XUJ5-F1
#
_cell.length_a   1.000
_cell.length_b   1.000
_cell.length_c   1.000
_cell.angle_alpha   90.00
_cell.angle_beta   90.00
_cell.angle_gamma   90.00
#
_symmetry.space_group_name_H-M   'P 1'
#
loop_
_entity.id
_entity.type
_entity.pdbx_description
1 polymer ?
#
loop_
_entity_poly.entity_id
_entity_poly.type
_entity_poly.pdbx_seq_one_letter_code
_entity_poly.pdbx_strand_id
1 'polypeptide(L)'
;MYLFILLCVFVIINFVLSSTKSDYAEVFEEIFQTNKYNKKVLPQEDSDEPLEVHISFQLFGIEIDEVVEKMVTTGYLAVSWHDLGLAWDPSNHNQVENVYVPQDDAWKPDIFLQNGFKKLVDLGTPSYYISVDHNGWTTWVPFEVFETSCSLDTTFFPFDEQNCNVSIVIWSHTLNEIILVEAEDAIIFNVLFQENSVWDIISLTSYVSDDSTEPKITYTIKLKRKPLYYVFNILLPVEFLGFLNGLVFVIPADTGEKMGFSMTVFLSLAVFLTSISEALPVNSVNVSVLGVYLLLQVIIGVCVLITSALQLRLNARNTSLVVSGAYLRIVQMRTKCCGRQVRMKACPDDVSITNMETTLTDFSWDQVVSAIDLFGFSFIIIVYTIMSLVMLAILIIQWST
;
A
#
# COMPACT_ATOMS: atom_id res chain seq x y z
N MET A 1 -58.48 48.73 9.92
CA MET A 1 -57.21 49.48 10.13
C MET A 1 -56.66 49.28 11.53
N TYR A 2 -57.43 49.56 12.60
CA TYR A 2 -57.00 49.34 13.99
C TYR A 2 -56.65 47.89 14.35
N LEU A 3 -57.40 46.91 13.83
CA LEU A 3 -57.11 45.47 14.07
C LEU A 3 -55.79 45.01 13.43
N PHE A 4 -55.43 45.61 12.27
CA PHE A 4 -54.20 45.29 11.55
C PHE A 4 -52.97 45.92 12.23
N ILE A 5 -53.14 47.11 12.83
CA ILE A 5 -52.11 47.77 13.64
C ILE A 5 -51.91 47.00 14.96
N LEU A 6 -52.96 46.52 15.61
CA LEU A 6 -52.85 45.68 16.82
C LEU A 6 -52.18 44.33 16.52
N LEU A 7 -52.48 43.72 15.37
CA LEU A 7 -51.78 42.50 14.91
C LEU A 7 -50.31 42.79 14.58
N CYS A 8 -49.99 43.91 13.91
CA CYS A 8 -48.59 44.29 13.67
C CYS A 8 -47.86 44.60 14.98
N VAL A 9 -48.50 45.24 15.96
CA VAL A 9 -47.92 45.53 17.28
C VAL A 9 -47.77 44.25 18.10
N PHE A 10 -48.70 43.29 18.02
CA PHE A 10 -48.55 41.98 18.66
C PHE A 10 -47.48 41.12 17.97
N VAL A 11 -47.31 41.26 16.66
CA VAL A 11 -46.23 40.63 15.87
C VAL A 11 -44.87 41.29 16.14
N ILE A 12 -44.83 42.58 16.50
CA ILE A 12 -43.62 43.28 16.97
C ILE A 12 -43.32 42.99 18.46
N ILE A 13 -44.35 42.72 19.28
CA ILE A 13 -44.23 42.34 20.71
C ILE A 13 -43.87 40.86 20.89
N ASN A 14 -44.09 40.01 19.88
CA ASN A 14 -43.26 38.82 19.70
C ASN A 14 -41.87 39.31 19.30
N PHE A 15 -41.19 39.89 20.28
CA PHE A 15 -39.78 40.16 20.28
C PHE A 15 -39.12 38.95 19.65
N VAL A 16 -38.42 39.19 18.56
CA VAL A 16 -37.28 38.35 18.21
C VAL A 16 -36.40 38.41 19.46
N LEU A 17 -36.49 37.37 20.30
CA LEU A 17 -35.53 37.10 21.37
C LEU A 17 -34.22 36.81 20.65
N SER A 18 -33.53 37.87 20.26
CA SER A 18 -32.21 37.80 19.68
C SER A 18 -31.25 37.88 20.84
N SER A 19 -30.56 36.77 21.11
CA SER A 19 -29.47 36.75 22.08
C SER A 19 -28.43 37.81 21.69
N THR A 20 -27.96 38.53 22.68
CA THR A 20 -27.00 39.62 22.57
C THR A 20 -25.66 39.17 23.12
N LYS A 21 -24.58 39.91 22.78
CA LYS A 21 -23.22 39.60 23.27
C LYS A 21 -23.14 39.53 24.81
N SER A 22 -23.93 40.35 25.52
CA SER A 22 -23.98 40.30 26.99
C SER A 22 -24.57 39.00 27.50
N ASP A 23 -25.61 38.47 26.84
CA ASP A 23 -26.25 37.22 27.26
C ASP A 23 -25.26 36.04 27.17
N TYR A 24 -24.44 35.99 26.12
CA TYR A 24 -23.35 35.02 26.04
C TYR A 24 -22.34 35.21 27.19
N ALA A 25 -21.94 36.45 27.50
CA ALA A 25 -21.01 36.71 28.59
C ALA A 25 -21.57 36.31 29.96
N GLU A 26 -22.88 36.50 30.20
CA GLU A 26 -23.57 36.08 31.41
C GLU A 26 -23.56 34.55 31.58
N VAL A 27 -23.74 33.78 30.49
CA VAL A 27 -23.58 32.32 30.53
C VAL A 27 -22.15 31.93 30.97
N PHE A 28 -21.12 32.59 30.42
CA PHE A 28 -19.74 32.34 30.85
C PHE A 28 -19.51 32.70 32.33
N GLU A 29 -20.08 33.79 32.82
CA GLU A 29 -19.98 34.16 34.23
C GLU A 29 -20.71 33.16 35.14
N GLU A 30 -21.88 32.66 34.72
CA GLU A 30 -22.60 31.61 35.46
C GLU A 30 -21.77 30.33 35.57
N ILE A 31 -21.31 29.79 34.44
CA ILE A 31 -20.57 28.51 34.41
C ILE A 31 -19.25 28.60 35.20
N PHE A 32 -18.42 29.60 34.89
CA PHE A 32 -17.03 29.61 35.39
C PHE A 32 -16.87 30.35 36.73
N GLN A 33 -17.71 31.35 37.04
CA GLN A 33 -17.58 32.12 38.27
C GLN A 33 -18.59 31.72 39.34
N THR A 34 -19.87 31.57 38.97
CA THR A 34 -20.95 31.27 39.91
C THR A 34 -20.96 29.79 40.28
N ASN A 35 -21.03 28.91 39.28
CA ASN A 35 -21.04 27.45 39.45
C ASN A 35 -19.64 26.90 39.73
N LYS A 36 -18.59 27.70 39.49
CA LYS A 36 -17.17 27.36 39.77
C LYS A 36 -16.76 26.04 39.12
N TYR A 37 -17.08 25.90 37.84
CA TYR A 37 -16.70 24.74 37.05
C TYR A 37 -15.21 24.39 37.22
N ASN A 38 -14.91 23.11 37.41
CA ASN A 38 -13.56 22.62 37.64
C ASN A 38 -13.17 21.53 36.63
N LYS A 39 -12.51 21.94 35.55
CA LYS A 39 -12.01 21.08 34.46
C LYS A 39 -11.08 19.93 34.87
N LYS A 40 -10.61 19.89 36.13
CA LYS A 40 -9.71 18.82 36.62
C LYS A 40 -10.48 17.61 37.14
N VAL A 41 -11.79 17.72 37.28
CA VAL A 41 -12.66 16.65 37.78
C VAL A 41 -13.38 16.05 36.60
N LEU A 42 -13.50 14.72 36.58
CA LEU A 42 -14.26 14.01 35.56
C LEU A 42 -15.74 14.42 35.66
N PRO A 43 -16.42 14.76 34.55
CA PRO A 43 -17.80 15.21 34.57
C PRO A 43 -18.76 14.02 34.71
N GLN A 44 -18.85 13.45 35.91
CA GLN A 44 -19.78 12.37 36.25
C GLN A 44 -20.84 12.87 37.24
N GLU A 45 -22.10 12.46 37.07
CA GLU A 45 -23.15 12.67 38.07
C GLU A 45 -22.95 11.77 39.30
N ASP A 46 -22.77 10.47 39.04
CA ASP A 46 -22.59 9.43 40.04
C ASP A 46 -21.23 8.75 39.86
N SER A 47 -20.49 8.55 40.95
CA SER A 47 -19.16 7.92 40.91
C SER A 47 -19.16 6.44 40.49
N ASP A 48 -20.36 5.83 40.41
CA ASP A 48 -20.55 4.41 40.13
C ASP A 48 -20.83 4.12 38.64
N GLU A 49 -21.10 5.15 37.82
CA GLU A 49 -21.34 5.00 36.38
C GLU A 49 -20.18 5.60 35.56
N PRO A 50 -19.66 4.89 34.54
CA PRO A 50 -18.61 5.41 33.68
C PRO A 50 -19.16 6.53 32.79
N LEU A 51 -18.30 7.50 32.45
CA LEU A 51 -18.64 8.53 31.48
C LEU A 51 -18.66 7.94 30.08
N GLU A 52 -19.77 8.09 29.37
CA GLU A 52 -19.87 7.73 27.96
C GLU A 52 -19.26 8.81 27.07
N VAL A 53 -18.25 8.43 26.28
CA VAL A 53 -17.61 9.29 25.29
C VAL A 53 -17.91 8.74 23.89
N HIS A 54 -18.77 9.43 23.16
CA HIS A 54 -19.11 9.10 21.79
C HIS A 54 -18.02 9.60 20.85
N ILE A 55 -17.54 8.73 19.96
CA ILE A 55 -16.45 9.08 19.03
C ILE A 55 -16.74 8.61 17.62
N SER A 56 -16.46 9.47 16.64
CA SER A 56 -16.48 9.15 15.22
C SER A 56 -15.30 9.77 14.50
N PHE A 57 -14.86 9.13 13.42
CA PHE A 57 -13.74 9.56 12.59
C PHE A 57 -14.22 9.96 11.19
N GLN A 58 -13.89 11.17 10.79
CA GLN A 58 -14.32 11.74 9.51
C GLN A 58 -13.10 11.85 8.60
N LEU A 59 -13.06 10.98 7.60
CA LEU A 59 -11.91 10.81 6.72
C LEU A 59 -12.00 11.73 5.51
N PHE A 60 -10.95 12.51 5.26
CA PHE A 60 -10.83 13.44 4.13
C PHE A 60 -9.84 12.97 3.08
N GLY A 61 -8.80 12.26 3.49
CA GLY A 61 -7.78 11.78 2.57
C GLY A 61 -6.86 10.76 3.20
N ILE A 62 -6.23 9.97 2.34
CA ILE A 62 -5.25 8.95 2.72
C ILE A 62 -4.00 9.08 1.87
N GLU A 63 -2.85 8.81 2.46
CA GLU A 63 -1.58 8.64 1.80
C GLU A 63 -0.83 7.48 2.48
N ILE A 64 -0.16 6.63 1.70
CA ILE A 64 0.66 5.54 2.24
C ILE A 64 2.08 5.76 1.76
N ASP A 65 3.01 5.69 2.69
CA ASP A 65 4.44 5.63 2.45
C ASP A 65 4.87 4.17 2.64
N GLU A 66 4.98 3.44 1.53
CA GLU A 66 5.20 1.99 1.59
C GLU A 66 6.57 1.62 2.15
N VAL A 67 7.59 2.43 1.87
CA VAL A 67 8.99 2.13 2.22
C VAL A 67 9.17 2.12 3.74
N VAL A 68 8.52 3.04 4.43
CA VAL A 68 8.61 3.16 5.90
C VAL A 68 7.40 2.59 6.63
N GLU A 69 6.48 1.90 5.92
CA GLU A 69 5.30 1.26 6.49
C GLU A 69 4.43 2.23 7.32
N LYS A 70 4.10 3.37 6.71
CA LYS A 70 3.35 4.46 7.36
C LYS A 70 2.13 4.85 6.55
N MET A 71 1.00 4.98 7.22
CA MET A 71 -0.22 5.58 6.68
C MET A 71 -0.39 6.99 7.26
N VAL A 72 -0.76 7.93 6.41
CA VAL A 72 -1.14 9.29 6.79
C VAL A 72 -2.62 9.46 6.44
N THR A 73 -3.45 9.73 7.44
CA THR A 73 -4.86 10.04 7.23
C THR A 73 -5.15 11.47 7.67
N THR A 74 -5.86 12.19 6.81
CA THR A 74 -6.29 13.56 7.09
C THR A 74 -7.77 13.53 7.43
N GLY A 75 -8.15 14.16 8.53
CA GLY A 75 -9.54 14.18 8.95
C GLY A 75 -9.75 14.87 10.28
N TYR A 76 -10.96 14.73 10.83
CA TYR A 76 -11.23 15.14 12.20
C TYR A 76 -11.86 14.00 12.99
N LEU A 77 -11.68 14.04 14.30
CA LEU A 77 -12.45 13.22 15.23
C LEU A 77 -13.59 14.08 15.76
N ALA A 78 -14.81 13.57 15.78
CA ALA A 78 -15.91 14.18 16.52
C ALA A 78 -16.10 13.40 17.81
N VAL A 79 -15.80 14.07 18.92
CA VAL A 79 -15.83 13.51 20.27
C VAL A 79 -16.91 14.23 21.04
N SER A 80 -17.88 13.50 21.57
CA SER A 80 -18.99 14.06 22.33
C SER A 80 -19.18 13.35 23.65
N TRP A 81 -19.43 14.12 24.71
CA TRP A 81 -19.76 13.62 26.04
C TRP A 81 -20.77 14.57 26.69
N HIS A 82 -21.33 14.14 27.82
CA HIS A 82 -22.28 14.94 28.58
C HIS A 82 -21.59 15.50 29.84
N ASP A 83 -21.60 16.83 30.00
CA ASP A 83 -21.03 17.53 31.15
C ASP A 83 -22.04 18.54 31.71
N LEU A 84 -22.75 18.12 32.76
CA LEU A 84 -23.74 18.96 33.43
C LEU A 84 -23.13 20.13 34.20
N GLY A 85 -21.83 20.11 34.50
CA GLY A 85 -21.14 21.26 35.08
C GLY A 85 -21.09 22.46 34.12
N LEU A 86 -21.29 22.21 32.83
CA LEU A 86 -21.36 23.23 31.77
C LEU A 86 -22.81 23.54 31.33
N ALA A 87 -23.83 22.92 31.92
CA ALA A 87 -25.23 23.14 31.55
C ALA A 87 -25.80 24.45 32.12
N TRP A 88 -26.76 25.05 31.43
CA TRP A 88 -27.52 26.23 31.87
C TRP A 88 -28.97 26.18 31.37
N ASP A 89 -29.83 27.02 31.95
CA ASP A 89 -31.21 27.18 31.47
C ASP A 89 -31.27 28.33 30.44
N PRO A 90 -31.58 28.06 29.16
CA PRO A 90 -31.68 29.10 28.11
C PRO A 90 -32.68 30.21 28.46
N SER A 91 -33.71 29.89 29.25
CA SER A 91 -34.74 30.88 29.62
C SER A 91 -34.19 32.00 30.50
N ASN A 92 -33.08 31.78 31.21
CA ASN A 92 -32.38 32.79 32.00
C ASN A 92 -31.48 33.70 31.15
N HIS A 93 -31.15 33.29 29.92
CA HIS A 93 -30.13 33.93 29.07
C HIS A 93 -30.65 34.26 27.68
N ASN A 94 -31.88 34.79 27.56
CA ASN A 94 -32.48 35.17 26.28
C ASN A 94 -32.38 34.06 25.20
N GLN A 95 -32.63 32.81 25.58
CA GLN A 95 -32.63 31.63 24.72
C GLN A 95 -31.27 31.34 24.06
N VAL A 96 -30.15 31.64 24.74
CA VAL A 96 -28.83 31.13 24.33
C VAL A 96 -28.82 29.60 24.50
N GLU A 97 -28.75 28.87 23.39
CA GLU A 97 -28.78 27.40 23.38
C GLU A 97 -27.41 26.74 23.23
N ASN A 98 -26.42 27.46 22.69
CA ASN A 98 -25.07 26.93 22.44
C ASN A 98 -24.01 28.01 22.66
N VAL A 99 -22.86 27.61 23.20
CA VAL A 99 -21.66 28.45 23.36
C VAL A 99 -20.40 27.70 22.94
N TYR A 100 -19.36 28.44 22.55
CA TYR A 100 -18.04 27.88 22.22
C TYR A 100 -17.03 28.23 23.31
N VAL A 101 -16.56 27.22 24.04
CA VAL A 101 -15.61 27.35 25.14
C VAL A 101 -14.20 27.00 24.64
N PRO A 102 -13.15 27.79 24.94
CA PRO A 102 -11.78 27.38 24.65
C PRO A 102 -11.48 26.00 25.25
N GLN A 103 -10.86 25.10 24.50
CA GLN A 103 -10.66 23.70 24.95
C GLN A 103 -9.88 23.59 26.26
N ASP A 104 -9.04 24.57 26.56
CA ASP A 104 -8.22 24.58 27.77
C ASP A 104 -9.05 24.96 29.00
N ASP A 105 -10.24 25.53 28.87
CA ASP A 105 -11.08 25.98 29.99
C ASP A 105 -12.13 24.94 30.41
N ALA A 106 -12.44 23.96 29.55
CA ALA A 106 -13.33 22.84 29.83
C ALA A 106 -12.56 21.53 30.09
N TRP A 107 -13.18 20.57 30.77
CA TRP A 107 -12.65 19.21 30.81
C TRP A 107 -12.69 18.61 29.40
N LYS A 108 -11.68 17.82 29.03
CA LYS A 108 -11.68 17.01 27.81
C LYS A 108 -10.96 15.68 28.09
N PRO A 109 -11.34 14.57 27.44
CA PRO A 109 -10.57 13.34 27.54
C PRO A 109 -9.17 13.51 26.93
N ASP A 110 -8.19 12.81 27.49
CA ASP A 110 -6.80 12.80 27.01
C ASP A 110 -6.63 11.74 25.92
N ILE A 111 -6.92 12.15 24.69
CA ILE A 111 -6.97 11.26 23.52
C ILE A 111 -5.60 11.18 22.84
N PHE A 112 -5.11 9.96 22.68
CA PHE A 112 -3.83 9.68 22.02
C PHE A 112 -3.97 8.72 20.85
N LEU A 113 -3.09 8.91 19.86
CA LEU A 113 -2.89 7.98 18.76
C LEU A 113 -1.94 6.84 19.19
N GLN A 114 -2.49 5.68 19.56
CA GLN A 114 -1.73 4.58 20.13
C GLN A 114 -0.69 4.00 19.17
N ASN A 115 -1.06 3.86 17.90
CA ASN A 115 -0.17 3.34 16.85
C ASN A 115 0.47 4.46 16.02
N GLY A 116 0.74 5.61 16.64
CA GLY A 116 1.39 6.75 15.99
C GLY A 116 2.82 6.44 15.53
N PHE A 117 3.19 6.90 14.34
CA PHE A 117 4.48 6.57 13.70
C PHE A 117 5.69 7.24 14.35
N LYS A 118 5.57 8.51 14.79
CA LYS A 118 6.70 9.28 15.35
C LYS A 118 6.72 9.35 16.88
N LYS A 119 5.64 9.90 17.46
CA LYS A 119 5.55 10.23 18.88
C LYS A 119 4.11 10.11 19.34
N LEU A 120 3.94 9.76 20.61
CA LEU A 120 2.69 9.96 21.33
C LEU A 120 2.51 11.47 21.55
N VAL A 121 1.46 12.02 20.97
CA VAL A 121 1.08 13.43 21.10
C VAL A 121 -0.39 13.45 21.49
N ASP A 122 -0.73 14.26 22.50
CA ASP A 122 -2.13 14.53 22.87
C ASP A 122 -2.81 15.23 21.70
N LEU A 123 -4.03 14.83 21.40
CA LEU A 123 -4.78 15.39 20.31
C LEU A 123 -5.22 16.83 20.62
N GLY A 124 -5.17 17.68 19.59
CA GLY A 124 -5.62 19.07 19.65
C GLY A 124 -4.49 20.09 19.70
N THR A 125 -4.79 21.29 19.22
CA THR A 125 -3.95 22.47 19.34
C THR A 125 -4.64 23.49 20.26
N PRO A 126 -3.89 24.38 20.94
CA PRO A 126 -4.46 25.35 21.89
C PRO A 126 -5.54 26.29 21.32
N SER A 127 -5.70 26.31 20.00
CA SER A 127 -6.65 27.18 19.30
C SER A 127 -8.06 26.60 19.16
N TYR A 128 -8.29 25.34 19.56
CA TYR A 128 -9.60 24.71 19.41
C TYR A 128 -10.60 25.17 20.46
N TYR A 129 -11.87 25.19 20.04
CA TYR A 129 -13.01 25.43 20.89
C TYR A 129 -13.84 24.16 20.96
N ILE A 130 -14.50 24.00 22.10
CA ILE A 130 -15.48 22.96 22.38
C ILE A 130 -16.85 23.61 22.26
N SER A 131 -17.72 22.99 21.47
CA SER A 131 -19.13 23.37 21.38
C SER A 131 -19.86 22.80 22.58
N VAL A 132 -20.55 23.64 23.33
CA VAL A 132 -21.34 23.24 24.50
C VAL A 132 -22.78 23.65 24.26
N ASP A 133 -23.70 22.69 24.33
CA ASP A 133 -25.13 22.93 24.30
C ASP A 133 -25.66 23.16 25.72
N HIS A 134 -26.77 23.90 25.83
CA HIS A 134 -27.35 24.30 27.11
C HIS A 134 -27.69 23.13 28.05
N ASN A 135 -27.93 21.95 27.48
CA ASN A 135 -28.22 20.72 28.22
C ASN A 135 -26.96 20.00 28.75
N GLY A 136 -25.77 20.55 28.52
CA GLY A 136 -24.48 19.97 28.94
C GLY A 136 -23.83 19.08 27.88
N TRP A 137 -24.48 18.81 26.74
CA TRP A 137 -23.84 18.07 25.65
C TRP A 137 -22.68 18.87 25.08
N THR A 138 -21.53 18.22 25.05
CA THR A 138 -20.26 18.86 24.75
C THR A 138 -19.61 18.13 23.59
N THR A 139 -19.26 18.85 22.53
CA THR A 139 -18.68 18.30 21.30
C THR A 139 -17.36 18.98 20.97
N TRP A 140 -16.31 18.17 20.86
CA TRP A 140 -14.97 18.57 20.48
C TRP A 140 -14.60 17.95 19.13
N VAL A 141 -14.18 18.79 18.19
CA VAL A 141 -13.94 18.38 16.78
C VAL A 141 -12.53 18.74 16.32
N PRO A 142 -11.47 18.12 16.88
CA PRO A 142 -10.10 18.39 16.46
C PRO A 142 -9.84 17.84 15.05
N PHE A 143 -9.41 18.72 14.15
CA PHE A 143 -8.86 18.34 12.85
C PHE A 143 -7.37 18.03 12.99
N GLU A 144 -6.92 16.91 12.44
CA GLU A 144 -5.54 16.45 12.60
C GLU A 144 -5.06 15.65 11.38
N VAL A 145 -3.75 15.59 11.21
CA VAL A 145 -3.08 14.67 10.28
C VAL A 145 -2.52 13.50 11.09
N PHE A 146 -3.21 12.36 11.04
CA PHE A 146 -2.83 11.17 11.79
C PHE A 146 -1.77 10.38 11.02
N GLU A 147 -0.54 10.35 11.54
CA GLU A 147 0.53 9.48 11.05
C GLU A 147 0.55 8.17 11.85
N THR A 148 0.11 7.06 11.25
CA THR A 148 0.11 5.74 11.89
C THR A 148 1.07 4.76 11.26
N SER A 149 1.63 3.87 12.07
CA SER A 149 2.34 2.69 11.56
C SER A 149 1.35 1.69 10.99
N CYS A 150 1.61 1.22 9.76
CA CYS A 150 0.82 0.19 9.09
C CYS A 150 1.75 -0.86 8.46
N SER A 151 1.76 -2.07 9.01
CA SER A 151 2.50 -3.19 8.44
C SER A 151 1.86 -3.61 7.12
N LEU A 152 2.63 -3.55 6.04
CA LEU A 152 2.12 -3.85 4.69
C LEU A 152 2.45 -5.28 4.27
N ASP A 153 1.48 -5.97 3.68
CA ASP A 153 1.70 -7.25 3.02
C ASP A 153 1.94 -7.05 1.52
N THR A 154 3.21 -7.13 1.10
CA THR A 154 3.60 -6.93 -0.30
C THR A 154 3.80 -8.23 -1.08
N THR A 155 3.34 -9.38 -0.54
CA THR A 155 3.52 -10.70 -1.15
C THR A 155 3.06 -10.72 -2.61
N PHE A 156 1.89 -10.16 -2.91
CA PHE A 156 1.27 -10.16 -4.24
C PHE A 156 1.34 -8.83 -4.98
N PHE A 157 2.31 -7.97 -4.63
CA PHE A 157 2.51 -6.69 -5.31
C PHE A 157 2.53 -6.84 -6.85
N PRO A 158 1.84 -5.98 -7.62
CA PRO A 158 1.04 -4.80 -7.23
C PRO A 158 -0.47 -5.08 -7.03
N PHE A 159 -0.88 -6.35 -6.92
CA PHE A 159 -2.26 -6.78 -6.73
C PHE A 159 -2.53 -7.07 -5.25
N ASP A 160 -2.10 -6.16 -4.38
CA ASP A 160 -2.15 -6.28 -2.94
C ASP A 160 -3.34 -5.54 -2.32
N GLU A 161 -3.82 -6.08 -1.19
CA GLU A 161 -4.78 -5.46 -0.30
C GLU A 161 -4.12 -5.22 1.06
N GLN A 162 -4.41 -4.09 1.69
CA GLN A 162 -3.80 -3.68 2.96
C GLN A 162 -4.89 -3.40 3.99
N ASN A 163 -4.62 -3.76 5.24
CA ASN A 163 -5.48 -3.44 6.38
C ASN A 163 -4.68 -2.53 7.31
N CYS A 164 -4.94 -1.22 7.24
CA CYS A 164 -4.26 -0.24 8.06
C CYS A 164 -5.18 0.29 9.16
N ASN A 165 -4.62 0.45 10.36
CA ASN A 165 -5.39 0.84 11.54
C ASN A 165 -5.08 2.27 11.96
N VAL A 166 -6.09 2.94 12.51
CA VAL A 166 -5.97 4.15 13.32
C VAL A 166 -6.55 3.81 14.69
N SER A 167 -5.66 3.62 15.68
CA SER A 167 -6.04 3.23 17.04
C SER A 167 -5.99 4.43 17.95
N ILE A 168 -7.15 4.78 18.50
CA ILE A 168 -7.34 5.90 19.42
C ILE A 168 -7.56 5.35 20.83
N VAL A 169 -6.89 5.94 21.81
CA VAL A 169 -6.95 5.52 23.21
C VAL A 169 -7.11 6.73 24.13
N ILE A 170 -7.88 6.57 25.20
CA ILE A 170 -7.89 7.50 26.33
C ILE A 170 -6.89 6.97 27.36
N TRP A 171 -5.83 7.73 27.66
CA TRP A 171 -4.65 7.18 28.32
C TRP A 171 -4.70 7.16 29.85
N SER A 172 -5.21 8.23 30.46
CA SER A 172 -5.16 8.40 31.92
C SER A 172 -6.31 7.71 32.67
N HIS A 173 -7.22 7.05 31.96
CA HIS A 173 -8.45 6.50 32.50
C HIS A 173 -8.64 5.01 32.21
N THR A 174 -9.37 4.35 33.09
CA THR A 174 -9.74 2.93 32.93
C THR A 174 -11.15 2.77 32.38
N LEU A 175 -11.50 1.56 31.92
CA LEU A 175 -12.86 1.22 31.45
C LEU A 175 -13.95 1.41 32.52
N ASN A 176 -13.61 1.47 33.81
CA ASN A 176 -14.57 1.74 34.88
C ASN A 176 -14.91 3.24 35.01
N GLU A 177 -14.05 4.11 34.50
CA GLU A 177 -14.22 5.57 34.60
C GLU A 177 -14.79 6.13 33.30
N ILE A 178 -14.33 5.64 32.16
CA ILE A 178 -14.75 6.11 30.83
C ILE A 178 -14.99 4.91 29.92
N ILE A 179 -16.09 4.94 29.18
CA ILE A 179 -16.35 4.01 28.09
C ILE A 179 -16.45 4.75 26.76
N LEU A 180 -15.85 4.17 25.72
CA LEU A 180 -15.96 4.69 24.37
C LEU A 180 -17.17 4.09 23.69
N VAL A 181 -18.02 4.94 23.13
CA VAL A 181 -19.21 4.53 22.39
C VAL A 181 -19.02 4.91 20.93
N GLU A 182 -19.23 3.93 20.05
CA GLU A 182 -19.25 4.15 18.62
C GLU A 182 -20.50 4.96 18.24
N ALA A 183 -20.33 6.11 17.57
CA ALA A 183 -21.49 6.84 17.05
C ALA A 183 -22.14 6.06 15.88
N GLU A 184 -23.43 6.28 15.60
CA GLU A 184 -24.20 5.57 14.55
C GLU A 184 -23.52 5.55 13.16
N ASP A 185 -22.60 6.48 12.89
CA ASP A 185 -21.73 6.54 11.72
C ASP A 185 -20.24 6.73 12.10
N ALA A 186 -19.64 5.69 12.67
CA ALA A 186 -18.31 5.73 13.27
C ALA A 186 -17.15 6.15 12.36
N ILE A 187 -17.22 5.79 11.07
CA ILE A 187 -16.31 6.29 10.06
C ILE A 187 -17.13 6.72 8.84
N ILE A 188 -17.07 8.00 8.51
CA ILE A 188 -17.73 8.54 7.32
C ILE A 188 -16.68 9.10 6.37
N PHE A 189 -16.88 8.86 5.08
CA PHE A 189 -16.29 9.71 4.06
C PHE A 189 -16.86 11.11 4.21
N ASN A 190 -15.99 12.08 4.51
CA ASN A 190 -16.46 13.44 4.48
C ASN A 190 -16.92 13.79 3.07
N VAL A 191 -17.87 14.72 2.93
CA VAL A 191 -18.34 15.24 1.63
C VAL A 191 -17.17 15.79 0.79
N LEU A 192 -16.10 16.22 1.46
CA LEU A 192 -14.88 16.73 0.86
C LEU A 192 -13.78 15.67 0.68
N PHE A 193 -14.11 14.38 0.77
CA PHE A 193 -13.14 13.30 0.63
C PHE A 193 -12.46 13.34 -0.75
N GLN A 194 -11.13 13.35 -0.74
CA GLN A 194 -10.33 13.31 -1.95
C GLN A 194 -9.92 11.88 -2.25
N GLU A 195 -10.37 11.36 -3.39
CA GLU A 195 -9.98 10.04 -3.88
C GLU A 195 -8.46 9.96 -4.09
N ASN A 196 -7.87 8.86 -3.63
CA ASN A 196 -6.45 8.61 -3.81
C ASN A 196 -6.17 8.02 -5.20
N SER A 197 -5.08 8.47 -5.85
CA SER A 197 -4.71 8.04 -7.20
C SER A 197 -4.06 6.66 -7.28
N VAL A 198 -3.60 6.12 -6.14
CA VAL A 198 -2.87 4.85 -6.02
C VAL A 198 -3.72 3.77 -5.33
N TRP A 199 -4.56 4.16 -4.37
CA TRP A 199 -5.32 3.26 -3.52
C TRP A 199 -6.83 3.49 -3.62
N ASP A 200 -7.59 2.40 -3.67
CA ASP A 200 -9.04 2.38 -3.49
C ASP A 200 -9.38 1.91 -2.07
N ILE A 201 -10.33 2.58 -1.41
CA ILE A 201 -10.83 2.14 -0.10
C ILE A 201 -11.95 1.13 -0.35
N ILE A 202 -11.73 -0.11 0.10
CA ILE A 202 -12.70 -1.21 -0.06
C ILE A 202 -13.76 -1.14 1.05
N SER A 203 -13.31 -0.95 2.29
CA SER A 203 -14.18 -0.93 3.46
C SER A 203 -13.54 -0.15 4.61
N LEU A 204 -14.40 0.44 5.42
CA LEU A 204 -14.07 1.13 6.66
C LEU A 204 -14.84 0.43 7.77
N THR A 205 -14.14 -0.07 8.78
CA THR A 205 -14.77 -0.73 9.93
C THR A 205 -14.19 -0.15 11.21
N SER A 206 -15.00 -0.06 12.26
CA SER A 206 -14.52 0.33 13.58
C SER A 206 -14.74 -0.81 14.58
N TYR A 207 -13.95 -0.80 15.65
CA TYR A 207 -14.05 -1.76 16.73
C TYR A 207 -13.63 -1.11 18.05
N VAL A 208 -14.53 -1.10 19.02
CA VAL A 208 -14.23 -0.74 20.42
C VAL A 208 -13.68 -1.98 21.12
N SER A 209 -12.52 -1.82 21.78
CA SER A 209 -11.82 -2.91 22.44
C SER A 209 -12.32 -3.09 23.86
N ASP A 210 -13.02 -4.20 24.12
CA ASP A 210 -13.53 -4.54 25.46
C ASP A 210 -12.47 -5.23 26.35
N ASP A 211 -11.42 -5.79 25.74
CA ASP A 211 -10.38 -6.58 26.43
C ASP A 211 -9.16 -5.74 26.88
N SER A 212 -9.17 -4.42 26.66
CA SER A 212 -8.06 -3.54 27.02
C SER A 212 -8.20 -2.97 28.43
N THR A 213 -7.08 -2.59 29.05
CA THR A 213 -7.05 -1.89 30.34
C THR A 213 -7.58 -0.45 30.21
N GLU A 214 -7.28 0.18 29.09
CA GLU A 214 -7.68 1.54 28.74
C GLU A 214 -8.82 1.53 27.69
N PRO A 215 -9.72 2.55 27.69
CA PRO A 215 -10.72 2.73 26.65
C PRO A 215 -10.07 2.96 25.29
N LYS A 216 -10.31 2.05 24.34
CA LYS A 216 -9.69 2.08 23.02
C LYS A 216 -10.70 1.79 21.92
N ILE A 217 -10.62 2.57 20.83
CA ILE A 217 -11.32 2.31 19.57
C ILE A 217 -10.31 2.20 18.43
N THR A 218 -10.53 1.28 17.49
CA THR A 218 -9.67 1.10 16.32
C THR A 218 -10.47 1.19 15.03
N TYR A 219 -10.09 2.14 14.20
CA TYR A 219 -10.62 2.30 12.85
C TYR A 219 -9.72 1.54 11.87
N THR A 220 -10.27 0.53 11.21
CA THR A 220 -9.59 -0.29 10.21
C THR A 220 -9.99 0.16 8.81
N ILE A 221 -8.99 0.56 8.03
CA ILE A 221 -9.14 1.01 6.65
C ILE A 221 -8.59 -0.09 5.74
N LYS A 222 -9.48 -0.73 4.98
CA LYS A 222 -9.10 -1.74 4.00
C LYS A 222 -8.86 -1.09 2.64
N LEU A 223 -7.67 -1.27 2.10
CA LEU A 223 -7.17 -0.59 0.91
C LEU A 223 -6.82 -1.61 -0.19
N LYS A 224 -7.09 -1.26 -1.45
CA LYS A 224 -6.69 -2.03 -2.64
C LYS A 224 -5.84 -1.17 -3.56
N ARG A 225 -4.70 -1.68 -4.01
CA ARG A 225 -3.82 -0.93 -4.93
C ARG A 225 -4.39 -0.91 -6.34
N LYS A 226 -4.28 0.23 -7.04
CA LYS A 226 -4.53 0.37 -8.48
C LYS A 226 -3.31 -0.14 -9.26
N PRO A 227 -3.40 -1.30 -9.95
CA PRO A 227 -2.20 -2.00 -10.44
C PRO A 227 -1.67 -1.46 -11.78
N LEU A 228 -2.48 -0.74 -12.57
CA LEU A 228 -2.18 -0.43 -13.98
C LEU A 228 -0.84 0.28 -14.18
N TYR A 229 -0.50 1.25 -13.33
CA TYR A 229 0.78 1.96 -13.40
C TYR A 229 1.97 0.99 -13.30
N TYR A 230 1.92 0.06 -12.35
CA TYR A 230 2.97 -0.92 -12.10
C TYR A 230 3.01 -2.01 -13.19
N VAL A 231 1.86 -2.39 -13.74
CA VAL A 231 1.80 -3.33 -14.88
C VAL A 231 2.56 -2.79 -16.09
N PHE A 232 2.31 -1.54 -16.48
CA PHE A 232 2.93 -0.95 -17.68
C PHE A 232 4.39 -0.53 -17.47
N ASN A 233 4.73 0.01 -16.29
CA ASN A 233 6.06 0.59 -16.06
C ASN A 233 7.06 -0.37 -15.39
N ILE A 234 6.58 -1.45 -14.77
CA ILE A 234 7.44 -2.41 -14.07
C ILE A 234 7.31 -3.81 -14.66
N LEU A 235 6.10 -4.39 -14.67
CA LEU A 235 5.95 -5.79 -15.10
C LEU A 235 6.30 -5.98 -16.58
N LEU A 236 5.74 -5.16 -17.46
CA LEU A 236 5.94 -5.29 -18.90
C LEU A 236 7.41 -5.09 -19.35
N PRO A 237 8.16 -4.09 -18.86
CA PRO A 237 9.59 -3.95 -19.16
C PRO A 237 10.44 -5.13 -18.67
N VAL A 238 10.18 -5.63 -17.47
CA VAL A 238 10.87 -6.82 -16.91
C VAL A 238 10.61 -8.04 -17.78
N GLU A 239 9.37 -8.20 -18.26
CA GLU A 239 9.04 -9.30 -19.18
C GLU A 239 9.86 -9.22 -20.48
N PHE A 240 9.97 -8.02 -21.07
CA PHE A 240 10.78 -7.86 -22.27
C PHE A 240 12.27 -8.12 -22.03
N LEU A 241 12.83 -7.67 -20.90
CA LEU A 241 14.24 -7.96 -20.57
C LEU A 241 14.50 -9.46 -20.43
N GLY A 242 13.55 -10.21 -19.86
CA GLY A 242 13.62 -11.66 -19.76
C GLY A 242 13.70 -12.34 -21.13
N PHE A 243 12.86 -11.93 -22.09
CA PHE A 243 12.95 -12.42 -23.48
C PHE A 243 14.25 -12.02 -24.17
N LEU A 244 14.73 -10.78 -23.97
CA LEU A 244 16.01 -10.31 -24.53
C LEU A 244 17.19 -11.13 -24.01
N ASN A 245 17.16 -11.57 -22.74
CA ASN A 245 18.21 -12.42 -22.17
C ASN A 245 18.35 -13.76 -22.93
N GLY A 246 17.25 -14.33 -23.43
CA GLY A 246 17.28 -15.51 -24.29
C GLY A 246 17.93 -15.25 -25.67
N LEU A 247 17.74 -14.05 -26.25
CA LEU A 247 18.28 -13.71 -27.57
C LEU A 247 19.82 -13.67 -27.65
N VAL A 248 20.52 -13.65 -26.52
CA VAL A 248 22.00 -13.73 -26.46
C VAL A 248 22.52 -14.94 -27.25
N PHE A 249 21.82 -16.07 -27.21
CA PHE A 249 22.21 -17.30 -27.90
C PHE A 249 21.94 -17.28 -29.41
N VAL A 250 21.13 -16.34 -29.90
CA VAL A 250 20.89 -16.15 -31.34
C VAL A 250 22.03 -15.37 -31.98
N ILE A 251 22.75 -14.55 -31.20
CA ILE A 251 23.85 -13.74 -31.68
C ILE A 251 25.07 -14.64 -31.95
N PRO A 252 25.58 -14.66 -33.19
CA PRO A 252 26.77 -15.43 -33.53
C PRO A 252 28.01 -14.87 -32.83
N ALA A 253 28.87 -15.77 -32.34
CA ALA A 253 30.07 -15.46 -31.58
C ALA A 253 31.09 -14.59 -32.35
N ASP A 254 31.07 -14.64 -33.67
CA ASP A 254 32.05 -13.96 -34.53
C ASP A 254 31.87 -12.43 -34.59
N THR A 255 30.70 -11.93 -34.15
CA THR A 255 30.40 -10.49 -34.15
C THR A 255 31.11 -9.72 -33.04
N GLY A 256 31.60 -10.40 -32.00
CA GLY A 256 32.18 -9.76 -30.80
C GLY A 256 31.16 -9.10 -29.87
N GLU A 257 29.94 -8.82 -30.34
CA GLU A 257 28.90 -8.10 -29.59
C GLU A 257 28.11 -8.98 -28.60
N LYS A 258 28.26 -10.30 -28.66
CA LYS A 258 27.53 -11.26 -27.80
C LYS A 258 27.73 -10.98 -26.31
N MET A 259 28.96 -10.65 -25.89
CA MET A 259 29.28 -10.32 -24.51
C MET A 259 28.71 -8.98 -24.08
N GLY A 260 28.86 -7.96 -24.92
CA GLY A 260 28.32 -6.62 -24.66
C GLY A 260 26.81 -6.69 -24.46
N PHE A 261 26.09 -7.37 -25.37
CA PHE A 261 24.66 -7.56 -25.26
C PHE A 261 24.26 -8.28 -23.95
N SER A 262 24.90 -9.41 -23.61
CA SER A 262 24.60 -10.15 -22.38
C SER A 262 24.86 -9.33 -21.10
N MET A 263 25.96 -8.55 -21.06
CA MET A 263 26.25 -7.67 -19.93
C MET A 263 25.24 -6.53 -19.79
N THR A 264 24.81 -5.92 -20.91
CA THR A 264 23.81 -4.84 -20.86
C THR A 264 22.45 -5.31 -20.36
N VAL A 265 22.01 -6.51 -20.76
CA VAL A 265 20.75 -7.10 -20.28
C VAL A 265 20.85 -7.44 -18.79
N PHE A 266 21.97 -8.04 -18.36
CA PHE A 266 22.22 -8.33 -16.94
C PHE A 266 22.20 -7.06 -16.07
N LEU A 267 22.89 -6.02 -16.50
CA LEU A 267 22.91 -4.74 -15.77
C LEU A 267 21.51 -4.12 -15.70
N SER A 268 20.75 -4.17 -16.80
CA SER A 268 19.36 -3.68 -16.82
C SER A 268 18.48 -4.45 -15.82
N LEU A 269 18.59 -5.77 -15.75
CA LEU A 269 17.87 -6.59 -14.77
C LEU A 269 18.27 -6.25 -13.33
N ALA A 270 19.56 -6.01 -13.07
CA ALA A 270 20.03 -5.59 -11.75
C ALA A 270 19.45 -4.23 -11.34
N VAL A 271 19.38 -3.26 -12.27
CA VAL A 271 18.78 -1.94 -12.01
C VAL A 271 17.28 -2.05 -11.70
N PHE A 272 16.53 -2.89 -12.41
CA PHE A 272 15.12 -3.11 -12.10
C PHE A 272 14.92 -3.79 -10.72
N LEU A 273 15.77 -4.76 -10.37
CA LEU A 273 15.75 -5.38 -9.04
C LEU A 273 16.02 -4.35 -7.95
N THR A 274 17.03 -3.49 -8.11
CA THR A 274 17.32 -2.44 -7.12
C THR A 274 16.18 -1.43 -7.02
N SER A 275 15.61 -0.99 -8.15
CA SER A 275 14.49 -0.05 -8.17
C SER A 275 13.27 -0.58 -7.41
N ILE A 276 12.98 -1.89 -7.51
CA ILE A 276 11.87 -2.49 -6.77
C ILE A 276 12.20 -2.68 -5.29
N SER A 277 13.46 -3.02 -4.96
CA SER A 277 13.88 -3.11 -3.56
C SER A 277 13.84 -1.77 -2.82
N GLU A 278 13.99 -0.65 -3.55
CA GLU A 278 13.87 0.70 -2.99
C GLU A 278 12.41 1.17 -2.86
N ALA A 279 11.50 0.63 -3.68
CA ALA A 279 10.08 0.99 -3.69
C ALA A 279 9.22 0.16 -2.73
N LEU A 280 9.75 -0.95 -2.21
CA LEU A 280 9.07 -1.84 -1.27
C LEU A 280 9.65 -1.71 0.14
N PRO A 281 8.85 -1.95 1.20
CA PRO A 281 9.36 -1.97 2.57
C PRO A 281 10.41 -3.06 2.77
N VAL A 282 11.36 -2.78 3.66
CA VAL A 282 12.34 -3.78 4.12
C VAL A 282 11.65 -4.72 5.10
N ASN A 283 11.12 -5.83 4.60
CA ASN A 283 10.37 -6.82 5.38
C ASN A 283 10.83 -8.25 5.04
N SER A 284 11.07 -9.09 6.06
CA SER A 284 11.47 -10.50 5.89
C SER A 284 10.34 -11.51 6.17
N VAL A 285 9.18 -11.03 6.63
CA VAL A 285 7.98 -11.84 6.90
C VAL A 285 7.26 -12.12 5.58
N ASN A 286 6.97 -11.07 4.81
CA ASN A 286 6.18 -11.14 3.59
C ASN A 286 7.06 -10.73 2.39
N VAL A 287 7.71 -11.71 1.77
CA VAL A 287 8.56 -11.47 0.60
C VAL A 287 7.70 -11.40 -0.67
N SER A 288 7.90 -10.35 -1.48
CA SER A 288 7.14 -10.17 -2.72
C SER A 288 7.47 -11.24 -3.77
N VAL A 289 6.43 -11.81 -4.39
CA VAL A 289 6.56 -12.78 -5.49
C VAL A 289 7.31 -12.15 -6.68
N LEU A 290 7.08 -10.86 -6.95
CA LEU A 290 7.81 -10.10 -7.96
C LEU A 290 9.31 -10.01 -7.65
N GLY A 291 9.69 -9.76 -6.40
CA GLY A 291 11.08 -9.71 -5.98
C GLY A 291 11.79 -11.06 -6.15
N VAL A 292 11.13 -12.16 -5.77
CA VAL A 292 11.64 -13.52 -6.00
C VAL A 292 11.80 -13.80 -7.50
N TYR A 293 10.83 -13.41 -8.31
CA TYR A 293 10.88 -13.57 -9.77
C TYR A 293 12.08 -12.85 -10.40
N LEU A 294 12.32 -11.60 -10.01
CA LEU A 294 13.47 -10.81 -10.48
C LEU A 294 14.80 -11.39 -10.02
N LEU A 295 14.88 -11.85 -8.78
CA LEU A 295 16.08 -12.53 -8.28
C LEU A 295 16.40 -13.78 -9.11
N LEU A 296 15.40 -14.59 -9.44
CA LEU A 296 15.55 -15.74 -10.32
C LEU A 296 16.00 -15.33 -11.73
N GLN A 297 15.45 -14.24 -12.29
CA GLN A 297 15.91 -13.72 -13.58
C GLN A 297 17.38 -13.28 -13.54
N VAL A 298 17.82 -12.61 -12.47
CA VAL A 298 19.22 -12.21 -12.28
C VAL A 298 20.12 -13.45 -12.20
N ILE A 299 19.72 -14.49 -11.46
CA ILE A 299 20.46 -15.78 -11.40
C ILE A 299 20.57 -16.41 -12.79
N ILE A 300 19.48 -16.44 -13.56
CA ILE A 300 19.49 -16.92 -14.94
C ILE A 300 20.43 -16.06 -15.80
N GLY A 301 20.41 -14.73 -15.65
CA GLY A 301 21.32 -13.81 -16.33
C GLY A 301 22.79 -14.13 -16.07
N VAL A 302 23.16 -14.44 -14.82
CA VAL A 302 24.53 -14.89 -14.47
C VAL A 302 24.87 -16.21 -15.18
N CYS A 303 23.95 -17.18 -15.21
CA CYS A 303 24.14 -18.43 -15.94
C CYS A 303 24.34 -18.20 -17.45
N VAL A 304 23.58 -17.29 -18.06
CA VAL A 304 23.72 -16.90 -19.48
C VAL A 304 25.08 -16.24 -19.73
N LEU A 305 25.56 -15.38 -18.84
CA LEU A 305 26.89 -14.77 -18.94
C LEU A 305 28.01 -15.83 -18.89
N ILE A 306 27.95 -16.76 -17.93
CA ILE A 306 28.95 -17.84 -17.79
C ILE A 306 28.95 -18.73 -19.03
N THR A 307 27.77 -19.16 -19.49
CA THR A 307 27.65 -20.01 -20.69
C THR A 307 28.14 -19.29 -21.94
N SER A 308 27.80 -18.00 -22.12
CA SER A 308 28.31 -17.18 -23.23
C SER A 308 29.83 -17.02 -23.19
N ALA A 309 30.44 -16.90 -21.99
CA ALA A 309 31.89 -16.83 -21.83
C ALA A 309 32.57 -18.13 -22.24
N LEU A 310 32.00 -19.25 -21.81
CA LEU A 310 32.48 -20.58 -22.19
C LEU A 310 32.34 -20.80 -23.69
N GLN A 311 31.24 -20.36 -24.31
CA GLN A 311 31.03 -20.45 -25.75
C GLN A 311 32.06 -19.65 -26.54
N LEU A 312 32.34 -18.40 -26.15
CA LEU A 312 33.38 -17.59 -26.80
C LEU A 312 34.76 -18.23 -26.67
N ARG A 313 35.08 -18.79 -25.49
CA ARG A 313 36.33 -19.52 -25.29
C ARG A 313 36.43 -20.79 -26.15
N LEU A 314 35.31 -21.49 -26.36
CA LEU A 314 35.25 -22.66 -27.24
C LEU A 314 35.37 -22.27 -28.72
N ASN A 315 34.78 -21.15 -29.14
CA ASN A 315 34.91 -20.62 -30.50
C ASN A 315 36.35 -20.21 -30.83
N ALA A 316 37.04 -19.61 -29.85
CA ALA A 316 38.46 -19.22 -29.99
C ALA A 316 39.44 -20.41 -29.97
N ARG A 317 38.98 -21.65 -29.74
CA ARG A 317 39.84 -22.83 -29.70
C ARG A 317 40.21 -23.27 -31.12
N ASN A 318 41.51 -23.43 -31.40
CA ASN A 318 42.03 -23.86 -32.70
C ASN A 318 41.26 -25.06 -33.31
N THR A 319 40.83 -24.89 -34.55
CA THR A 319 40.12 -25.87 -35.42
C THR A 319 40.89 -27.17 -35.68
N SER A 320 42.15 -27.26 -35.27
CA SER A 320 43.01 -28.43 -35.43
C SER A 320 42.96 -29.44 -34.28
N LEU A 321 42.21 -29.17 -33.20
CA LEU A 321 42.06 -30.09 -32.07
C LEU A 321 40.80 -30.95 -32.20
N VAL A 322 40.96 -32.28 -32.10
CA VAL A 322 39.86 -33.25 -32.15
C VAL A 322 38.83 -32.96 -31.06
N VAL A 323 37.55 -32.92 -31.45
CA VAL A 323 36.41 -32.69 -30.55
C VAL A 323 36.30 -33.84 -29.54
N SER A 324 36.28 -33.53 -28.25
CA SER A 324 36.12 -34.54 -27.19
C SER A 324 34.75 -35.23 -27.30
N GLY A 325 34.71 -36.53 -27.01
CA GLY A 325 33.52 -37.39 -27.15
C GLY A 325 32.26 -36.90 -26.41
N ALA A 326 32.40 -36.07 -25.38
CA ALA A 326 31.26 -35.44 -24.70
C ALA A 326 30.55 -34.40 -25.58
N TYR A 327 31.29 -33.61 -26.36
CA TYR A 327 30.72 -32.58 -27.25
C TYR A 327 30.13 -33.19 -28.52
N LEU A 328 30.71 -34.29 -29.01
CA LEU A 328 30.15 -35.07 -30.12
C LEU A 328 28.74 -35.61 -29.81
N ARG A 329 28.45 -35.99 -28.56
CA ARG A 329 27.10 -36.40 -28.14
C ARG A 329 26.08 -35.26 -28.21
N ILE A 330 26.50 -34.02 -27.93
CA ILE A 330 25.64 -32.82 -28.02
C ILE A 330 25.26 -32.56 -29.49
N VAL A 331 26.23 -32.68 -30.40
CA VAL A 331 25.98 -32.55 -31.85
C VAL A 331 25.13 -33.70 -32.39
N GLN A 332 25.33 -34.93 -31.91
CA GLN A 332 24.50 -36.08 -32.29
C GLN A 332 23.04 -35.94 -31.81
N MET A 333 22.81 -35.36 -30.63
CA MET A 333 21.45 -35.01 -30.19
C MET A 333 20.78 -33.99 -31.11
N ARG A 334 21.52 -32.97 -31.60
CA ARG A 334 21.03 -32.02 -32.61
C ARG A 334 20.58 -32.72 -33.89
N THR A 335 21.38 -33.64 -34.43
CA THR A 335 21.00 -34.39 -35.65
C THR A 335 19.78 -35.28 -35.46
N LYS A 336 19.53 -35.80 -34.24
CA LYS A 336 18.34 -36.60 -33.94
C LYS A 336 17.08 -35.76 -33.75
N CYS A 337 17.17 -34.57 -33.14
CA CYS A 337 16.04 -33.65 -32.98
C CYS A 337 15.65 -32.92 -34.27
N CYS A 338 16.62 -32.53 -35.13
CA CYS A 338 16.36 -31.92 -36.44
C CYS A 338 16.20 -32.95 -37.58
N GLY A 339 16.44 -34.24 -37.34
CA GLY A 339 16.45 -35.31 -38.35
C GLY A 339 15.09 -35.65 -38.98
N ARG A 340 14.03 -34.88 -38.69
CA ARG A 340 12.70 -35.09 -39.29
C ARG A 340 12.45 -34.24 -40.54
N GLN A 341 13.36 -33.35 -40.96
CA GLN A 341 13.01 -32.32 -41.96
C GLN A 341 13.96 -32.08 -43.15
N VAL A 342 14.83 -33.03 -43.53
CA VAL A 342 15.49 -32.95 -44.85
C VAL A 342 15.50 -34.32 -45.54
N ARG A 343 14.45 -34.61 -46.31
CA ARG A 343 14.48 -35.62 -47.39
C ARG A 343 13.98 -34.98 -48.68
N MET A 344 14.89 -34.35 -49.41
CA MET A 344 14.83 -34.05 -50.85
C MET A 344 16.30 -33.86 -51.29
N LYS A 345 16.84 -34.43 -52.36
CA LYS A 345 16.29 -35.05 -53.58
C LYS A 345 17.42 -35.91 -54.20
N ALA A 346 17.13 -37.14 -54.63
CA ALA A 346 17.97 -37.90 -55.59
C ALA A 346 17.70 -37.33 -57.02
N CYS A 347 18.60 -37.27 -58.00
CA CYS A 347 19.44 -38.25 -58.72
C CYS A 347 20.35 -37.46 -59.73
N PRO A 348 21.16 -38.08 -60.62
CA PRO A 348 22.23 -39.05 -60.39
C PRO A 348 23.53 -38.78 -61.23
N ASP A 349 24.51 -39.66 -61.02
CA ASP A 349 25.59 -40.14 -61.91
C ASP A 349 27.00 -39.52 -61.94
N ASP A 350 27.94 -40.46 -61.89
CA ASP A 350 29.39 -40.47 -62.08
C ASP A 350 30.29 -39.82 -61.01
N VAL A 351 30.80 -40.66 -60.10
CA VAL A 351 32.22 -41.09 -60.10
C VAL A 351 32.44 -42.16 -59.01
N SER A 352 33.09 -43.24 -59.44
CA SER A 352 33.58 -44.44 -58.76
C SER A 352 33.77 -44.38 -57.23
N ILE A 353 33.17 -45.38 -56.58
CA ILE A 353 33.42 -45.82 -55.21
C ILE A 353 34.85 -46.37 -55.10
N THR A 354 35.69 -45.71 -54.31
CA THR A 354 36.75 -46.35 -53.51
C THR A 354 37.06 -45.44 -52.33
N ASN A 355 37.11 -46.03 -51.13
CA ASN A 355 37.27 -45.42 -49.80
C ASN A 355 35.94 -45.05 -49.09
N MET A 356 35.13 -46.09 -48.87
CA MET A 356 34.03 -46.07 -47.90
C MET A 356 34.61 -46.33 -46.49
N GLU A 357 35.34 -45.36 -45.92
CA GLU A 357 35.73 -45.37 -44.50
C GLU A 357 36.03 -43.96 -43.92
N THR A 358 35.40 -42.91 -44.45
CA THR A 358 35.55 -41.53 -43.96
C THR A 358 34.21 -40.83 -43.81
N THR A 359 33.36 -41.28 -42.89
CA THR A 359 32.11 -40.56 -42.56
C THR A 359 31.82 -40.50 -41.06
N LEU A 360 32.83 -40.29 -40.20
CA LEU A 360 32.60 -40.17 -38.75
C LEU A 360 33.45 -39.13 -37.99
N THR A 361 34.31 -38.32 -38.63
CA THR A 361 35.27 -37.49 -37.87
C THR A 361 35.51 -36.05 -38.34
N ASP A 362 34.63 -35.40 -39.10
CA ASP A 362 34.77 -33.96 -39.39
C ASP A 362 33.56 -33.17 -38.89
N PHE A 363 33.43 -33.07 -37.56
CA PHE A 363 32.55 -32.07 -36.94
C PHE A 363 33.42 -30.87 -36.54
N SER A 364 33.17 -29.69 -37.13
CA SER A 364 33.90 -28.45 -36.79
C SER A 364 33.42 -27.87 -35.44
N TRP A 365 34.30 -27.14 -34.74
CA TRP A 365 33.95 -26.47 -33.48
C TRP A 365 32.79 -25.47 -33.65
N ASP A 366 32.62 -24.88 -34.83
CA ASP A 366 31.49 -24.00 -35.17
C ASP A 366 30.14 -24.74 -35.08
N GLN A 367 30.09 -26.02 -35.50
CA GLN A 367 28.89 -26.84 -35.39
C GLN A 367 28.55 -27.19 -33.93
N VAL A 368 29.57 -27.33 -33.09
CA VAL A 368 29.43 -27.55 -31.65
C VAL A 368 28.90 -26.28 -30.97
N VAL A 369 29.49 -25.11 -31.25
CA VAL A 369 29.04 -23.81 -30.70
C VAL A 369 27.61 -23.51 -31.13
N SER A 370 27.29 -23.68 -32.42
CA SER A 370 25.93 -23.52 -32.95
C SER A 370 24.92 -24.49 -32.31
N ALA A 371 25.33 -25.71 -31.95
CA ALA A 371 24.47 -26.66 -31.23
C ALA A 371 24.21 -26.22 -29.78
N ILE A 372 25.23 -25.69 -29.09
CA ILE A 372 25.11 -25.16 -27.73
C ILE A 372 24.21 -23.91 -27.74
N ASP A 373 24.35 -23.03 -28.73
CA ASP A 373 23.51 -21.85 -28.91
C ASP A 373 22.03 -22.21 -29.10
N LEU A 374 21.72 -23.15 -29.98
CA LEU A 374 20.33 -23.58 -30.20
C LEU A 374 19.72 -24.25 -28.96
N PHE A 375 20.50 -25.09 -28.26
CA PHE A 375 20.07 -25.72 -27.02
C PHE A 375 19.89 -24.71 -25.89
N GLY A 376 20.85 -23.80 -25.71
CA GLY A 376 20.80 -22.73 -24.72
C GLY A 376 19.62 -21.81 -24.95
N PHE A 377 19.39 -21.39 -26.20
CA PHE A 377 18.23 -20.59 -26.59
C PHE A 377 16.91 -21.30 -26.22
N SER A 378 16.76 -22.54 -26.65
CA SER A 378 15.52 -23.31 -26.42
C SER A 378 15.30 -23.54 -24.92
N PHE A 379 16.34 -23.91 -24.18
CA PHE A 379 16.26 -24.15 -22.74
C PHE A 379 15.90 -22.87 -21.97
N ILE A 380 16.57 -21.76 -22.23
CA ILE A 380 16.35 -20.50 -21.52
C ILE A 380 14.97 -19.93 -21.83
N ILE A 381 14.53 -19.95 -23.09
CA ILE A 381 13.18 -19.49 -23.44
C ILE A 381 12.11 -20.38 -22.81
N ILE A 382 12.28 -21.71 -22.77
CA ILE A 382 11.33 -22.61 -22.10
C ILE A 382 11.28 -22.33 -20.59
N VAL A 383 12.43 -22.23 -19.92
CA VAL A 383 12.48 -21.91 -18.48
C VAL A 383 11.84 -20.56 -18.19
N TYR A 384 12.16 -19.56 -19.01
CA TYR A 384 11.62 -18.21 -18.88
C TYR A 384 10.11 -18.16 -19.07
N THR A 385 9.59 -18.77 -20.14
CA THR A 385 8.15 -18.82 -20.41
C THR A 385 7.39 -19.55 -19.31
N ILE A 386 7.94 -20.65 -18.77
CA ILE A 386 7.34 -21.34 -17.62
C ILE A 386 7.30 -20.41 -16.40
N MET A 387 8.40 -19.73 -16.07
CA MET A 387 8.44 -18.81 -14.94
C MET A 387 7.46 -17.65 -15.09
N SER A 388 7.43 -17.02 -16.26
CA SER A 388 6.51 -15.92 -16.58
C SER A 388 5.05 -16.37 -16.51
N LEU A 389 4.71 -17.55 -17.04
CA LEU A 389 3.36 -18.12 -16.91
C LEU A 389 2.97 -18.42 -15.47
N VAL A 390 3.89 -18.96 -14.65
CA VAL A 390 3.64 -19.22 -13.23
C VAL A 390 3.39 -17.92 -12.49
N MET A 391 4.21 -16.89 -12.73
CA MET A 391 4.06 -15.58 -12.10
C MET A 391 2.73 -14.92 -12.49
N LEU A 392 2.40 -14.88 -13.79
CA LEU A 392 1.13 -14.35 -14.27
C LEU A 392 -0.06 -15.14 -13.70
N ALA A 393 0.02 -16.47 -13.60
CA ALA A 393 -1.03 -17.28 -13.02
C ALA A 393 -1.27 -16.93 -11.54
N ILE A 394 -0.21 -16.78 -10.75
CA ILE A 394 -0.30 -16.37 -9.33
C ILE A 394 -0.98 -15.00 -9.23
N LEU A 395 -0.55 -14.02 -10.04
CA LEU A 395 -1.10 -12.66 -9.99
C LEU A 395 -2.56 -12.59 -10.48
N ILE A 396 -2.93 -13.36 -11.52
CA ILE A 396 -4.31 -13.40 -12.03
C ILE A 396 -5.25 -14.06 -11.03
N ILE A 397 -4.83 -15.15 -10.39
CA ILE A 397 -5.63 -15.82 -9.35
C ILE A 397 -5.90 -14.81 -8.22
N GLN A 398 -4.86 -14.14 -7.73
CA GLN A 398 -5.00 -13.13 -6.68
C GLN A 398 -5.86 -11.93 -7.09
N TRP A 399 -5.80 -11.49 -8.35
CA TRP A 399 -6.65 -10.39 -8.81
C TRP A 399 -8.13 -10.78 -8.92
N SER A 400 -8.40 -12.05 -9.20
CA SER A 400 -9.78 -12.58 -9.33
C SER A 400 -10.46 -12.89 -8.00
N THR A 401 -9.68 -13.10 -6.93
CA THR A 401 -10.14 -13.25 -5.55
C THR A 401 -10.26 -11.89 -4.87
#